data_AF-A0A8T5AWA0-F1
#
_entry.id   AF-A0A8T5AWA0-F1
#
_cell.length_a   1.000
_cell.length_b   1.000
_cell.length_c   1.000
_cell.angle_alpha   90.00
_cell.angle_beta   90.00
_cell.angle_gamma   90.00
#
_symmetry.space_group_name_H-M   'P 1'
#
loop_
_entity.id
_entity.type
_entity.pdbx_description
1 polymer ?
#
loop_
_entity_poly.entity_id
_entity_poly.type
_entity_poly.pdbx_seq_one_letter_code
_entity_poly.pdbx_strand_id
1 'polypeptide(L)'
;MATCNKCGFRLPEGAVFCPNCGAPVRKAEEYAVPSDSVASLLRLGMLGTFLSIAILTIAGPVELYFVPSFVSALIIIYLSKTKRLRDAIIIAATIYLFTDAIITGMFLGTLYAYNQSLVSYYQQYYGDYVPTFIDVLMYSISPVTAVIAGYIGSRIAPRKREGAYPYYKEGGLGPTVVFSLTGAFKKFKYALIGSYTS
;
A
#
# COMPACT_ATOMS: atom_id res chain seq x y z
N MET A 1 14.19 23.40 -23.62
CA MET A 1 14.76 24.67 -23.12
C MET A 1 13.81 25.30 -22.12
N ALA A 2 14.17 25.33 -20.83
CA ALA A 2 13.36 25.97 -19.79
C ALA A 2 13.66 27.48 -19.74
N THR A 3 12.64 28.30 -19.48
CA THR A 3 12.79 29.74 -19.23
C THR A 3 12.54 30.04 -17.76
N CYS A 4 13.21 31.07 -17.24
CA CYS A 4 13.01 31.48 -15.86
C CYS A 4 11.63 32.11 -15.69
N ASN A 5 10.83 31.57 -14.76
CA ASN A 5 9.49 32.09 -14.45
C ASN A 5 9.50 33.52 -13.87
N LYS A 6 10.65 34.02 -13.40
CA LYS A 6 10.78 35.37 -12.82
C LYS A 6 11.22 36.43 -13.81
N CYS A 7 12.12 36.10 -14.74
CA CYS A 7 12.71 37.10 -15.65
C CYS A 7 12.67 36.72 -17.14
N GLY A 8 12.09 35.58 -17.49
CA GLY A 8 11.99 35.11 -18.88
C GLY A 8 13.32 34.67 -19.52
N PHE A 9 14.43 34.72 -18.79
CA PHE A 9 15.75 34.36 -19.31
C PHE A 9 15.82 32.87 -19.68
N ARG A 10 16.44 32.54 -20.82
CA ARG A 10 16.66 31.16 -21.25
C ARG A 10 17.71 30.50 -20.37
N LEU A 11 17.32 29.41 -19.69
CA LEU A 11 18.19 28.73 -18.75
C LEU A 11 19.05 27.68 -19.48
N PRO A 12 20.36 27.60 -19.17
CA PRO A 12 21.18 26.51 -19.67
C PRO A 12 20.74 25.16 -19.05
N GLU A 13 21.00 24.07 -19.78
CA GLU A 13 20.69 22.70 -19.37
C GLU A 13 21.27 22.43 -17.96
N GLY A 14 20.41 22.13 -16.97
CA GLY A 14 20.84 21.80 -15.62
C GLY A 14 21.02 22.97 -14.63
N ALA A 15 20.70 24.21 -15.00
CA ALA A 15 20.79 25.36 -14.09
C ALA A 15 19.90 25.20 -12.84
N VAL A 16 20.50 25.30 -11.64
CA VAL A 16 19.79 25.27 -10.34
C VAL A 16 19.26 26.66 -9.96
N PHE A 17 19.96 27.70 -10.39
CA PHE A 17 19.60 29.10 -10.20
C PHE A 17 19.68 29.84 -11.52
N CYS A 18 18.82 30.84 -11.71
CA CYS A 18 18.88 31.69 -12.88
C CYS A 18 20.12 32.59 -12.80
N PRO A 19 21.03 32.56 -13.79
CA PRO A 19 22.22 33.40 -13.78
C PRO A 19 21.90 34.90 -13.91
N ASN A 20 20.70 35.25 -14.39
CA ASN A 20 20.31 36.65 -14.57
C ASN A 20 19.63 37.26 -13.32
N CYS A 21 18.70 36.53 -12.68
CA CYS A 21 17.90 37.09 -11.57
C CYS A 21 18.10 36.41 -10.22
N GLY A 22 18.98 35.40 -10.14
CA GLY A 22 19.24 34.61 -8.93
C GLY A 22 18.07 33.75 -8.46
N ALA A 23 16.94 33.73 -9.18
CA ALA A 23 15.78 32.95 -8.77
C ALA A 23 16.07 31.44 -8.86
N PRO A 24 15.67 30.64 -7.87
CA PRO A 24 15.82 29.19 -7.94
C PRO A 24 14.98 28.65 -9.09
N VAL A 25 15.61 27.85 -9.95
CA VAL A 25 14.95 27.14 -11.04
C VAL A 25 14.38 25.88 -10.42
N ARG A 26 13.09 25.91 -10.10
CA ARG A 26 12.36 24.69 -9.76
C ARG A 26 12.34 23.82 -11.02
N LYS A 27 13.27 22.88 -11.14
CA LYS A 27 13.10 21.75 -12.07
C LYS A 27 11.75 21.14 -11.72
N ALA A 28 10.80 21.20 -12.65
CA ALA A 28 9.70 20.27 -12.62
C ALA A 28 10.35 18.91 -12.79
N GLU A 29 10.54 18.20 -11.67
CA GLU A 29 11.07 16.85 -11.69
C GLU A 29 10.12 16.02 -12.53
N GLU A 30 10.55 15.81 -13.78
CA GLU A 30 10.01 14.81 -14.66
C GLU A 30 10.14 13.48 -13.92
N TYR A 31 8.99 12.84 -13.70
CA TYR A 31 8.80 11.64 -12.91
C TYR A 31 9.59 10.47 -13.51
N ALA A 32 10.89 10.40 -13.24
CA ALA A 32 11.59 9.13 -13.22
C ALA A 32 11.01 8.35 -12.04
N VAL A 33 10.25 7.28 -12.32
CA VAL A 33 9.87 6.29 -11.31
C VAL A 33 11.13 5.49 -11.02
N PRO A 34 11.82 5.66 -9.87
CA PRO A 34 12.94 4.80 -9.56
C PRO A 34 12.40 3.38 -9.38
N SER A 35 12.90 2.42 -10.17
CA SER A 35 12.51 1.01 -10.13
C SER A 35 12.72 0.37 -8.74
N ASP A 36 13.61 0.93 -7.93
CA ASP A 36 13.79 0.54 -6.51
C ASP A 36 12.58 0.85 -5.62
N SER A 37 11.71 1.77 -6.03
CA SER A 37 10.50 2.10 -5.28
C SER A 37 9.42 1.03 -5.41
N VAL A 38 9.26 0.41 -6.58
CA VAL A 38 8.17 -0.56 -6.81
C VAL A 38 8.36 -1.82 -5.96
N ALA A 39 9.58 -2.34 -5.86
CA ALA A 39 9.90 -3.46 -5.00
C ALA A 39 9.63 -3.15 -3.51
N SER A 40 9.89 -1.91 -3.08
CA SER A 40 9.58 -1.45 -1.72
C SER A 40 8.05 -1.38 -1.48
N LEU A 41 7.30 -0.88 -2.46
CA LEU A 41 5.83 -0.87 -2.42
C LEU A 41 5.25 -2.28 -2.35
N LEU A 42 5.81 -3.22 -3.10
CA LEU A 42 5.45 -4.64 -3.08
C LEU A 42 5.70 -5.26 -1.70
N ARG A 43 6.85 -5.00 -1.07
CA ARG A 43 7.14 -5.48 0.30
C ARG A 43 6.16 -4.91 1.33
N LEU A 44 5.79 -3.64 1.20
CA LEU A 44 4.75 -3.03 2.03
C LEU A 44 3.39 -3.71 1.82
N GLY A 45 3.04 -4.00 0.57
CA GLY A 45 1.82 -4.72 0.24
C GLY A 45 1.80 -6.12 0.85
N MET A 46 2.90 -6.87 0.75
CA MET A 46 3.03 -8.17 1.44
C MET A 46 2.84 -8.06 2.95
N LEU A 47 3.42 -7.05 3.62
CA LEU A 47 3.16 -6.85 5.05
C LEU A 47 1.67 -6.60 5.34
N GLY A 48 0.98 -5.87 4.46
CA GLY A 48 -0.46 -5.66 4.53
C GLY A 48 -1.29 -6.93 4.33
N THR A 49 -0.83 -7.88 3.51
CA THR A 49 -1.57 -9.13 3.29
C THR A 49 -1.53 -10.00 4.53
N PHE A 50 -0.36 -10.10 5.16
CA PHE A 50 -0.22 -10.79 6.45
C PHE A 50 -1.08 -10.13 7.53
N LEU A 51 -1.14 -8.80 7.56
CA LEU A 51 -2.00 -8.06 8.48
C LEU A 51 -3.48 -8.33 8.21
N SER A 52 -3.91 -8.38 6.94
CA SER A 52 -5.29 -8.68 6.55
C SER A 52 -5.70 -10.08 7.03
N ILE A 53 -4.84 -11.07 6.82
CA ILE A 53 -5.07 -12.46 7.27
C ILE A 53 -5.10 -12.54 8.80
N ALA A 54 -4.22 -11.81 9.49
CA ALA A 54 -4.24 -11.75 10.95
C ALA A 54 -5.54 -11.11 11.48
N ILE A 55 -6.07 -10.08 10.80
CA ILE A 55 -7.36 -9.48 11.17
C ILE A 55 -8.49 -10.50 10.96
N LEU A 56 -8.47 -11.26 9.86
CA LEU A 56 -9.44 -12.32 9.60
C LEU A 56 -9.46 -13.39 10.70
N THR A 57 -8.29 -13.81 11.19
CA THR A 57 -8.22 -14.85 12.24
C THR A 57 -8.69 -14.33 13.61
N ILE A 58 -8.49 -13.04 13.91
CA ILE A 58 -8.89 -12.41 15.18
C ILE A 58 -10.39 -12.09 15.19
N ALA A 59 -10.97 -11.69 14.06
CA ALA A 59 -12.36 -11.26 13.98
C ALA A 59 -13.39 -12.38 14.21
N GLY A 60 -12.97 -13.64 14.26
CA GLY A 60 -13.87 -14.78 14.41
C GLY A 60 -14.66 -15.09 13.13
N PRO A 61 -15.75 -15.86 13.20
CA PRO A 61 -16.47 -16.39 12.03
C PRO A 61 -17.37 -15.35 11.32
N VAL A 62 -17.24 -14.06 11.61
CA VAL A 62 -17.99 -13.03 10.88
C VAL A 62 -17.40 -12.85 9.49
N GLU A 63 -18.21 -13.15 8.46
CA GLU A 63 -17.87 -12.97 7.05
C GLU A 63 -17.80 -11.49 6.67
N LEU A 64 -16.71 -10.84 7.09
CA LEU A 64 -16.37 -9.49 6.68
C LEU A 64 -15.65 -9.57 5.33
N TYR A 65 -16.41 -9.76 4.25
CA TYR A 65 -15.91 -10.07 2.90
C TYR A 65 -14.75 -9.19 2.42
N PHE A 66 -14.84 -7.85 2.58
CA PHE A 66 -13.83 -6.90 2.07
C PHE A 66 -13.17 -6.03 3.16
N VAL A 67 -13.75 -6.02 4.37
CA VAL A 67 -13.36 -5.07 5.43
C VAL A 67 -11.93 -5.30 5.92
N PRO A 68 -11.43 -6.54 6.12
CA PRO A 68 -10.07 -6.78 6.61
C PRO A 68 -9.01 -6.24 5.65
N SER A 69 -9.18 -6.49 4.35
CA SER A 69 -8.26 -6.01 3.31
C SER A 69 -8.32 -4.50 3.16
N PHE A 70 -9.51 -3.91 3.27
CA PHE A 70 -9.71 -2.46 3.23
C PHE A 70 -9.02 -1.77 4.42
N VAL A 71 -9.25 -2.26 5.64
CA VAL A 71 -8.66 -1.72 6.86
C VAL A 71 -7.14 -1.90 6.84
N SER A 72 -6.65 -3.07 6.43
CA SER A 72 -5.21 -3.32 6.28
C SER A 72 -4.57 -2.34 5.30
N ALA A 73 -5.18 -2.14 4.12
CA ALA A 73 -4.68 -1.19 3.13
C ALA A 73 -4.61 0.24 3.70
N LEU A 74 -5.65 0.69 4.41
CA LEU A 74 -5.63 2.00 5.06
C LEU A 74 -4.52 2.12 6.11
N ILE A 75 -4.32 1.10 6.96
CA ILE A 75 -3.28 1.08 7.99
C ILE A 75 -1.90 1.17 7.34
N ILE A 76 -1.62 0.37 6.31
CA ILE A 76 -0.31 0.36 5.65
C ILE A 76 -0.04 1.69 4.95
N ILE A 77 -1.00 2.22 4.19
CA ILE A 77 -0.85 3.51 3.49
C ILE A 77 -0.65 4.66 4.48
N TYR A 78 -1.35 4.62 5.62
CA TYR A 78 -1.20 5.59 6.69
C TYR A 78 0.20 5.53 7.32
N LEU A 79 0.67 4.32 7.67
CA LEU A 79 1.98 4.10 8.28
C LEU A 79 3.14 4.41 7.33
N SER A 80 2.98 4.09 6.04
CA SER A 80 3.97 4.35 4.99
C SER A 80 4.07 5.83 4.64
N LYS A 81 3.11 6.66 5.08
CA LYS A 81 3.01 8.09 4.77
C LYS A 81 3.01 8.36 3.27
N THR A 82 2.40 7.44 2.51
CA THR A 82 2.33 7.54 1.05
C THR A 82 1.26 8.54 0.65
N LYS A 83 1.66 9.68 0.09
CA LYS A 83 0.73 10.72 -0.40
C LYS A 83 0.43 10.66 -1.90
N ARG A 84 1.28 9.99 -2.67
CA ARG A 84 1.08 9.86 -4.11
C ARG A 84 -0.04 8.86 -4.35
N LEU A 85 -1.07 9.28 -5.10
CA LEU A 85 -2.22 8.43 -5.42
C LEU A 85 -1.76 7.14 -6.11
N ARG A 86 -0.83 7.24 -7.07
CA ARG A 86 -0.28 6.10 -7.80
C ARG A 86 0.31 5.04 -6.85
N ASP A 87 1.17 5.47 -5.94
CA ASP A 87 1.87 4.58 -5.00
C ASP A 87 0.90 3.95 -4.00
N ALA A 88 -0.10 4.71 -3.52
CA ALA A 88 -1.13 4.21 -2.61
C ALA A 88 -2.04 3.17 -3.27
N ILE A 89 -2.43 3.39 -4.54
CA ILE A 89 -3.20 2.43 -5.33
C ILE A 89 -2.40 1.14 -5.56
N ILE A 90 -1.10 1.24 -5.87
CA ILE A 90 -0.23 0.06 -6.04
C ILE A 90 -0.16 -0.77 -4.75
N ILE A 91 0.00 -0.11 -3.59
CA ILE A 91 0.00 -0.80 -2.29
C ILE A 91 -1.35 -1.49 -2.05
N ALA A 92 -2.47 -0.79 -2.23
CA ALA A 92 -3.80 -1.36 -2.02
C ALA A 92 -4.08 -2.54 -2.97
N ALA A 93 -3.78 -2.39 -4.26
CA ALA A 93 -3.94 -3.46 -5.24
C ALA A 93 -3.09 -4.69 -4.90
N THR A 94 -1.85 -4.48 -4.47
CA THR A 94 -0.98 -5.56 -3.98
C THR A 94 -1.65 -6.30 -2.82
N ILE A 95 -2.17 -5.57 -1.82
CA ILE A 95 -2.78 -6.18 -0.64
C ILE A 95 -3.97 -7.05 -1.03
N TYR A 96 -4.86 -6.55 -1.87
CA TYR A 96 -6.05 -7.29 -2.30
C TYR A 96 -5.68 -8.53 -3.12
N LEU A 97 -4.82 -8.38 -4.14
CA LEU A 97 -4.43 -9.48 -5.02
C LEU A 97 -3.75 -10.62 -4.27
N PHE A 98 -2.81 -10.29 -3.38
CA PHE A 98 -2.12 -11.31 -2.60
C PHE A 98 -3.04 -11.95 -1.54
N THR A 99 -3.98 -11.19 -0.96
CA THR A 99 -4.95 -11.76 -0.01
C THR A 99 -5.86 -12.78 -0.71
N ASP A 100 -6.44 -12.41 -1.85
CA ASP A 100 -7.28 -13.31 -2.65
C ASP A 100 -6.50 -14.55 -3.11
N ALA A 101 -5.26 -14.38 -3.56
CA ALA A 101 -4.40 -15.48 -3.98
C ALA A 101 -4.08 -16.45 -2.82
N ILE A 102 -3.77 -15.91 -1.62
CA ILE A 102 -3.46 -16.74 -0.45
C ILE A 102 -4.69 -17.49 0.03
N ILE A 103 -5.85 -16.81 0.14
CA ILE A 103 -7.11 -17.44 0.58
C ILE A 103 -7.51 -18.54 -0.41
N THR A 104 -7.51 -18.23 -1.70
CA THR A 104 -7.86 -19.20 -2.76
C THR A 104 -6.88 -20.37 -2.76
N GLY A 105 -5.58 -20.11 -2.63
CA GLY A 105 -4.55 -21.15 -2.56
C GLY A 105 -4.68 -22.04 -1.33
N MET A 106 -4.93 -21.47 -0.16
CA MET A 106 -5.20 -22.23 1.07
C MET A 106 -6.44 -23.09 0.91
N PHE A 107 -7.51 -22.51 0.37
CA PHE A 107 -8.76 -23.21 0.14
C PHE A 107 -8.61 -24.41 -0.81
N LEU A 108 -7.97 -24.22 -1.97
CA LEU A 108 -7.69 -25.31 -2.91
C LEU A 108 -6.75 -26.37 -2.30
N GLY A 109 -5.75 -25.94 -1.53
CA GLY A 109 -4.82 -26.84 -0.83
C GLY A 109 -5.53 -27.72 0.19
N THR A 110 -6.47 -27.14 0.96
CA THR A 110 -7.31 -27.88 1.89
C THR A 110 -8.17 -28.92 1.17
N LEU A 111 -8.81 -28.56 0.06
CA LEU A 111 -9.60 -29.50 -0.73
C LEU A 111 -8.77 -30.67 -1.27
N TYR A 112 -7.56 -30.38 -1.75
CA TYR A 112 -6.64 -31.41 -2.23
C TYR A 112 -6.20 -32.35 -1.10
N ALA A 113 -5.87 -31.81 0.07
CA ALA A 113 -5.45 -32.61 1.23
C ALA A 113 -6.56 -33.54 1.76
N TYR A 114 -7.82 -33.09 1.72
CA TYR A 114 -8.97 -33.91 2.13
C TYR A 114 -9.59 -34.74 1.00
N ASN A 115 -9.00 -34.67 -0.21
CA ASN A 115 -9.46 -35.38 -1.41
C ASN A 115 -10.95 -35.12 -1.74
N GLN A 116 -11.43 -33.91 -1.43
CA GLN A 116 -12.82 -33.48 -1.66
C GLN A 116 -12.91 -32.73 -2.99
N SER A 117 -14.04 -32.90 -3.69
CA SER A 117 -14.33 -32.14 -4.90
C SER A 117 -14.76 -30.70 -4.57
N LEU A 118 -14.42 -29.75 -5.44
CA LEU A 118 -14.92 -28.37 -5.35
C LEU A 118 -16.45 -28.34 -5.32
N VAL A 119 -17.09 -29.22 -6.10
CA VAL A 119 -18.55 -29.32 -6.21
C VAL A 119 -19.16 -29.73 -4.86
N SER A 120 -18.62 -30.75 -4.19
CA SER A 120 -19.13 -31.17 -2.87
C SER A 120 -19.00 -30.09 -1.80
N TYR A 121 -17.92 -29.31 -1.80
CA TYR A 121 -17.75 -28.22 -0.83
C TYR A 121 -18.69 -27.06 -1.11
N TYR A 122 -18.79 -26.63 -2.39
CA TYR A 122 -19.73 -25.57 -2.78
C TYR A 122 -21.17 -25.97 -2.50
N GLN A 123 -21.57 -27.21 -2.80
CA GLN A 123 -22.90 -27.74 -2.49
C GLN A 123 -23.16 -27.75 -0.97
N GLN A 124 -22.14 -28.01 -0.15
CA GLN A 124 -22.30 -28.02 1.31
C GLN A 124 -22.40 -26.62 1.93
N TYR A 125 -21.68 -25.63 1.39
CA TYR A 125 -21.68 -24.27 1.92
C TYR A 125 -22.80 -23.40 1.33
N TYR A 126 -23.10 -23.59 0.04
CA TYR A 126 -24.10 -22.81 -0.69
C TYR A 126 -25.39 -23.59 -1.00
N GLY A 127 -25.48 -24.89 -0.77
CA GLY A 127 -26.72 -25.66 -1.03
C GLY A 127 -27.14 -25.65 -2.50
N ASP A 128 -28.46 -25.62 -2.76
CA ASP A 128 -29.05 -25.48 -4.11
C ASP A 128 -29.10 -24.01 -4.59
N TYR A 129 -28.12 -23.19 -4.20
CA TYR A 129 -28.13 -21.76 -4.51
C TYR A 129 -27.76 -21.53 -5.98
N VAL A 130 -28.74 -21.07 -6.75
CA VAL A 130 -28.54 -20.66 -8.14
C VAL A 130 -27.85 -19.30 -8.15
N PRO A 131 -26.66 -19.16 -8.78
CA PRO A 131 -25.91 -17.91 -8.74
C PRO A 131 -26.77 -16.76 -9.28
N THR A 132 -26.93 -15.74 -8.44
CA THR A 132 -27.73 -14.56 -8.74
C THR A 132 -26.83 -13.44 -9.27
N PHE A 133 -27.46 -12.38 -9.80
CA PHE A 133 -26.74 -11.19 -10.24
C PHE A 133 -25.84 -10.58 -9.13
N ILE A 134 -26.20 -10.75 -7.85
CA ILE A 134 -25.47 -10.21 -6.70
C ILE A 134 -24.10 -10.89 -6.55
N ASP A 135 -24.00 -12.19 -6.82
CA ASP A 135 -22.74 -12.95 -6.69
C ASP A 135 -21.71 -12.51 -7.72
N VAL A 136 -22.17 -12.22 -8.94
CA VAL A 136 -21.33 -11.65 -10.02
C VAL A 136 -20.90 -10.23 -9.68
N LEU A 137 -21.81 -9.44 -9.08
CA LEU A 137 -21.51 -8.08 -8.66
C LEU A 137 -20.43 -8.05 -7.57
N MET A 138 -20.51 -8.96 -6.59
CA MET A 138 -19.57 -9.09 -5.48
C MET A 138 -18.12 -9.31 -5.94
N TYR A 139 -17.91 -10.09 -7.00
CA TYR A 139 -16.58 -10.30 -7.57
C TYR A 139 -15.96 -8.99 -8.11
N SER A 140 -16.80 -8.09 -8.64
CA SER A 140 -16.36 -6.80 -9.17
C SER A 140 -16.11 -5.74 -8.08
N ILE A 141 -16.60 -5.95 -6.85
CA ILE A 141 -16.45 -5.00 -5.75
C ILE A 141 -15.02 -4.99 -5.20
N SER A 142 -14.31 -6.12 -5.19
CA SER A 142 -12.92 -6.22 -4.72
C SER A 142 -11.98 -5.18 -5.37
N PRO A 143 -11.82 -5.15 -6.72
CA PRO A 143 -10.91 -4.19 -7.36
C PRO A 143 -11.37 -2.73 -7.18
N VAL A 144 -12.68 -2.49 -7.16
CA VAL A 144 -13.24 -1.14 -6.94
C VAL A 144 -12.91 -0.65 -5.52
N THR A 145 -13.08 -1.50 -4.52
CA THR A 145 -12.76 -1.17 -3.12
C THR A 145 -11.27 -0.96 -2.89
N ALA A 146 -10.40 -1.69 -3.60
CA ALA A 146 -8.96 -1.47 -3.55
C ALA A 146 -8.57 -0.06 -4.05
N VAL A 147 -9.16 0.41 -5.14
CA VAL A 147 -8.93 1.77 -5.65
C VAL A 147 -9.44 2.82 -4.67
N ILE A 148 -10.63 2.61 -4.10
CA ILE A 148 -11.21 3.49 -3.08
C ILE A 148 -10.31 3.55 -1.83
N ALA A 149 -9.80 2.41 -1.38
CA ALA A 149 -8.86 2.32 -0.25
C ALA A 149 -7.57 3.10 -0.53
N GLY A 150 -7.01 2.96 -1.73
CA GLY A 150 -5.85 3.73 -2.19
C GLY A 150 -6.12 5.24 -2.18
N TYR A 151 -7.27 5.66 -2.69
CA TYR A 151 -7.67 7.07 -2.74
C TYR A 151 -7.86 7.64 -1.32
N ILE A 152 -8.64 6.98 -0.47
CA ILE A 152 -8.91 7.43 0.90
C ILE A 152 -7.61 7.42 1.73
N GLY A 153 -6.84 6.34 1.65
CA GLY A 153 -5.58 6.19 2.39
C GLY A 153 -4.59 7.31 2.07
N SER A 154 -4.44 7.66 0.79
CA SER A 154 -3.53 8.72 0.35
C SER A 154 -3.92 10.12 0.87
N ARG A 155 -5.22 10.36 1.09
CA ARG A 155 -5.75 11.62 1.62
C ARG A 155 -5.53 11.74 3.13
N ILE A 156 -5.67 10.63 3.85
CA ILE A 156 -5.53 10.58 5.32
C ILE A 156 -4.05 10.53 5.74
N ALA A 157 -3.16 10.02 4.89
CA ALA A 157 -1.75 9.83 5.21
C ALA A 157 -1.06 11.14 5.69
N PRO A 158 -0.36 11.11 6.84
CA PRO A 158 0.25 12.31 7.41
C PRO A 158 1.37 12.83 6.50
N ARG A 159 1.55 14.16 6.46
CA ARG A 159 2.62 14.79 5.68
C ARG A 159 3.96 14.28 6.21
N LYS A 160 4.73 13.60 5.36
CA LYS A 160 6.14 13.28 5.62
C LYS A 160 6.83 14.62 5.91
N ARG A 161 7.19 14.89 7.18
CA ARG A 161 8.16 15.95 7.49
C ARG A 161 9.43 15.50 6.80
N GLU A 162 9.84 16.24 5.78
CA GLU A 162 11.13 16.10 5.13
C GLU A 162 12.22 16.40 6.18
N GLY A 163 12.55 15.39 6.99
CA GLY A 163 13.85 15.35 7.62
C GLY A 163 14.85 15.14 6.49
N ALA A 164 15.75 16.11 6.32
CA ALA A 164 16.83 16.10 5.35
C ALA A 164 17.48 14.71 5.27
N TYR A 165 17.27 14.02 4.16
CA TYR A 165 18.06 12.85 3.80
C TYR A 165 19.37 13.38 3.22
N PRO A 166 20.53 13.15 3.84
CA PRO A 166 21.78 13.36 3.14
C PRO A 166 21.77 12.41 1.93
N TYR A 167 22.02 12.98 0.77
CA TYR A 167 22.18 12.27 -0.49
C TYR A 167 23.41 11.34 -0.36
N TYR A 168 23.18 10.06 -0.02
CA TYR A 168 24.25 9.07 0.02
C TYR A 168 24.36 8.43 -1.37
N LYS A 169 25.50 8.66 -2.03
CA LYS A 169 25.88 8.00 -3.27
C LYS A 169 25.77 6.48 -3.10
N GLU A 170 25.23 5.83 -4.13
CA GLU A 170 25.14 4.39 -4.29
C GLU A 170 26.51 3.73 -4.05
N GLY A 171 26.48 2.72 -3.17
CA GLY A 171 27.64 1.91 -2.82
C GLY A 171 27.34 1.11 -1.55
N GLY A 172 26.61 0.01 -1.71
CA GLY A 172 26.46 -1.01 -0.66
C GLY A 172 25.02 -1.22 -0.16
N LEU A 173 24.53 -2.45 -0.41
CA LEU A 173 23.71 -3.31 0.45
C LEU A 173 22.87 -2.64 1.56
N GLY A 174 21.54 -2.90 1.57
CA GLY A 174 20.51 -2.25 2.41
C GLY A 174 20.71 -2.30 3.95
N PRO A 175 19.80 -1.74 4.80
CA PRO A 175 18.33 -1.74 4.62
C PRO A 175 17.63 -0.45 5.11
N THR A 176 17.11 0.38 4.21
CA THR A 176 16.34 1.59 4.57
C THR A 176 14.93 1.31 5.10
N VAL A 177 14.36 0.12 4.81
CA VAL A 177 12.97 -0.22 5.17
C VAL A 177 12.81 -0.55 6.65
N VAL A 178 13.83 -1.14 7.28
CA VAL A 178 13.78 -1.55 8.70
C VAL A 178 13.75 -0.32 9.61
N PHE A 179 14.55 0.71 9.34
CA PHE A 179 14.66 1.87 10.23
C PHE A 179 13.37 2.71 10.34
N SER A 180 12.54 2.77 9.29
CA SER A 180 11.27 3.50 9.35
C SER A 180 10.20 2.74 10.15
N LEU A 181 10.22 1.40 10.12
CA LEU A 181 9.31 0.55 10.90
C LEU A 181 9.73 0.48 12.37
N THR A 182 11.04 0.42 12.68
CA THR A 182 11.52 0.42 14.07
C THR A 182 11.14 1.70 14.81
N GLY A 183 11.19 2.86 14.14
CA GLY A 183 10.71 4.13 14.71
C GLY A 183 9.20 4.14 14.99
N ALA A 184 8.40 3.49 14.14
CA ALA A 184 6.94 3.39 14.30
C ALA A 184 6.55 2.39 15.42
N PHE A 185 7.18 1.21 15.48
CA PHE A 185 6.99 0.25 16.56
C PHE A 185 7.42 0.81 17.92
N LYS A 186 8.49 1.61 17.98
CA LYS A 186 8.88 2.29 19.22
C LYS A 186 7.78 3.25 19.69
N LYS A 187 7.17 4.01 18.77
CA LYS A 187 6.08 4.93 19.07
C LYS A 187 4.79 4.21 19.49
N PHE A 188 4.49 3.06 18.88
CA PHE A 188 3.36 2.20 19.24
C PHE A 188 3.57 1.55 20.61
N LYS A 189 4.79 1.11 20.91
CA LYS A 189 5.20 0.60 22.23
C LYS A 189 5.09 1.68 23.31
N TYR A 190 5.49 2.93 23.04
CA TYR A 190 5.30 4.03 24.00
C TYR A 190 3.82 4.43 24.19
N ALA A 191 2.98 4.29 23.16
CA ALA A 191 1.54 4.53 23.28
C ALA A 191 0.82 3.45 24.09
N LEU A 192 1.23 2.18 23.98
CA LEU A 192 0.67 1.08 24.78
C LEU A 192 1.19 1.07 26.23
N ILE A 193 2.45 1.45 26.46
CA ILE A 193 3.02 1.48 27.82
C ILE A 193 2.61 2.76 28.58
N GLY A 194 2.30 3.86 27.87
CA GLY A 194 1.80 5.10 28.48
C GLY A 194 0.37 5.04 29.03
N SER A 195 -0.35 3.92 28.83
CA SER A 195 -1.70 3.71 29.37
C SER A 195 -1.74 2.82 30.62
N TYR A 196 -0.61 2.36 31.16
CA TYR A 196 -0.54 1.52 32.37
C TYR A 196 0.17 2.18 33.56
N THR A 197 0.19 3.51 33.63
CA THR A 197 0.54 4.23 34.87
C THR A 197 -0.47 5.34 35.14
N SER A 198 -1.59 4.95 35.73
CA SER A 198 -2.34 5.73 36.73
C SER A 198 -2.89 4.75 37.75
#